data_AF-A0AAN1LR33-F1
#
_entry.id   AF-A0AAN1LR33-F1
#
_cell.length_a   1.000
_cell.length_b   1.000
_cell.length_c   1.000
_cell.angle_alpha   90.00
_cell.angle_beta   90.00
_cell.angle_gamma   90.00
#
_symmetry.space_group_name_H-M   'P 1'
#
loop_
_entity.id
_entity.type
_entity.pdbx_description
1 polymer ?
#
loop_
_entity_poly.entity_id
_entity_poly.type
_entity_poly.pdbx_seq_one_letter_code
_entity_poly.pdbx_strand_id
1 'polypeptide(L)'
;MRIDVAVSGGEAELRSLRDWLSRDPGARRGAHVELVQAEPSPGQMGVVTDVLQLITDNAWSAASFALALSTWRQTRPHARRITVCRGDLTVSLDGGGDEELRRLLDVLEPPTAPEPPDPDRDRDRDREQDQDGRADGGEGR
;
A
#
# COMPACT_ATOMS: atom_id res chain seq x y z
N MET A 1 -8.03 7.83 -6.08
CA MET A 1 -6.58 7.96 -5.90
C MET A 1 -5.87 7.69 -7.22
N ARG A 2 -4.95 8.57 -7.65
CA ARG A 2 -4.16 8.42 -8.88
C ARG A 2 -2.81 7.78 -8.57
N ILE A 3 -2.43 6.77 -9.35
CA ILE A 3 -1.14 6.10 -9.30
C ILE A 3 -0.58 6.08 -10.72
N ASP A 4 0.66 6.49 -10.93
CA ASP A 4 1.35 6.45 -12.21
C ASP A 4 2.48 5.41 -12.14
N VAL A 5 2.56 4.49 -13.10
CA VAL A 5 3.54 3.40 -13.11
C VAL A 5 4.40 3.46 -14.36
N ALA A 6 5.72 3.56 -14.20
CA ALA A 6 6.69 3.47 -15.28
C ALA A 6 7.45 2.15 -15.21
N VAL A 7 7.79 1.56 -16.36
CA VAL A 7 8.59 0.32 -16.42
C VAL A 7 9.76 0.52 -17.38
N SER A 8 10.97 0.16 -16.96
CA SER A 8 12.20 0.31 -17.78
C SER A 8 12.34 -0.73 -18.91
N GLY A 9 11.24 -1.38 -19.31
CA GLY A 9 11.18 -2.36 -20.41
C GLY A 9 10.45 -1.85 -21.66
N GLY A 10 10.07 -0.58 -21.68
CA GLY A 10 9.35 0.05 -22.78
C GLY A 10 7.85 -0.28 -22.80
N GLU A 11 7.17 0.17 -23.87
CA GLU A 11 5.70 0.09 -24.00
C GLU A 11 5.14 -1.34 -23.91
N ALA A 12 5.91 -2.35 -24.34
CA ALA A 12 5.48 -3.75 -24.30
C ALA A 12 5.24 -4.27 -22.87
N GLU A 13 6.08 -3.87 -21.91
CA GLU A 13 5.89 -4.24 -20.51
C GLU A 13 4.70 -3.51 -19.89
N LEU A 14 4.51 -2.23 -20.23
CA LEU A 14 3.36 -1.44 -19.77
C LEU A 14 2.04 -1.99 -20.30
N ARG A 15 1.97 -2.31 -21.60
CA ARG A 15 0.79 -2.96 -22.20
C ARG A 15 0.48 -4.29 -21.53
N SER A 16 1.51 -5.02 -21.14
CA SER A 16 1.34 -6.30 -20.47
C SER A 16 0.89 -6.15 -19.03
N LEU A 17 1.40 -5.16 -18.30
CA LEU A 17 0.90 -4.82 -16.97
C LEU A 17 -0.57 -4.38 -17.05
N ARG A 18 -0.93 -3.56 -18.06
CA ARG A 18 -2.32 -3.18 -18.33
C ARG A 18 -3.21 -4.40 -18.59
N ASP A 19 -2.76 -5.33 -19.43
CA ASP A 19 -3.52 -6.55 -19.73
C ASP A 19 -3.69 -7.41 -18.47
N TRP A 20 -2.63 -7.53 -17.66
CA TRP A 20 -2.68 -8.24 -16.38
C TRP A 20 -3.69 -7.62 -15.41
N LEU A 21 -3.64 -6.30 -15.20
CA LEU A 21 -4.60 -5.58 -14.37
C LEU A 21 -6.02 -5.69 -14.92
N SER A 22 -6.20 -5.71 -16.24
CA SER A 22 -7.52 -5.89 -16.86
C SER A 22 -8.11 -7.29 -16.64
N ARG A 23 -7.27 -8.29 -16.34
CA ARG A 23 -7.70 -9.65 -15.98
C ARG A 23 -8.03 -9.78 -14.49
N ASP A 24 -7.54 -8.88 -13.65
CA ASP A 24 -7.86 -8.87 -12.23
C ASP A 24 -9.30 -8.36 -12.01
N PRO A 25 -10.23 -9.16 -11.47
CA PRO A 25 -11.60 -8.74 -11.24
C PRO A 25 -11.73 -7.60 -10.24
N GLY A 26 -10.78 -7.46 -9.31
CA GLY A 26 -10.72 -6.35 -8.35
C GLY A 26 -10.42 -5.02 -9.04
N ALA A 27 -9.32 -4.97 -9.79
CA ALA A 27 -8.96 -3.83 -10.62
C ALA A 27 -10.08 -3.46 -11.61
N ARG A 28 -10.70 -4.45 -12.27
CA ARG A 28 -11.74 -4.23 -13.27
C ARG A 28 -12.99 -3.50 -12.75
N ARG A 29 -13.31 -3.65 -11.47
CA ARG A 29 -14.49 -3.03 -10.84
C ARG A 29 -14.18 -1.74 -10.09
N GLY A 30 -12.94 -1.59 -9.60
CA GLY A 30 -12.54 -0.49 -8.73
C GLY A 30 -11.48 0.44 -9.30
N ALA A 31 -11.04 0.21 -10.55
CA ALA A 31 -9.95 0.94 -11.16
C ALA A 31 -10.14 1.22 -12.64
N HIS A 32 -9.71 2.42 -13.04
CA HIS A 32 -9.55 2.82 -14.41
C HIS A 32 -8.06 2.84 -14.76
N VAL A 33 -7.67 1.99 -15.70
CA VAL A 33 -6.28 1.86 -16.18
C VAL A 33 -6.17 2.56 -17.54
N GLU A 34 -5.33 3.59 -17.64
CA GLU A 34 -5.01 4.30 -18.87
C GLU A 34 -3.50 4.29 -19.13
N LEU A 35 -3.13 4.26 -20.40
CA LEU A 35 -1.74 4.44 -20.82
C LEU A 35 -1.59 5.90 -21.25
N VAL A 36 -0.73 6.64 -20.58
CA VAL A 36 -0.48 8.06 -20.84
C VAL A 36 1.01 8.29 -20.97
N GLN A 37 1.39 9.32 -21.73
CA GLN A 37 2.80 9.70 -21.84
C GLN A 37 3.11 10.64 -20.68
N ALA A 38 4.10 10.28 -19.85
CA ALA A 38 4.53 11.17 -18.78
C ALA A 38 5.17 12.42 -19.39
N GLU A 39 4.76 13.57 -18.87
CA GLU A 39 5.41 14.83 -19.21
C GLU A 39 6.89 14.77 -18.78
N PRO A 40 7.82 15.20 -19.65
CA PRO A 40 9.22 15.22 -19.30
C PRO A 40 9.45 16.18 -18.14
N SER A 41 10.00 15.68 -17.03
CA SER A 41 10.42 16.56 -15.93
C SER A 41 11.40 17.63 -16.44
N PRO A 42 11.23 18.90 -16.04
CA PRO A 42 12.07 20.00 -16.52
C PRO A 42 13.54 19.74 -16.15
N GLY A 43 14.36 19.41 -17.17
CA GLY A 43 15.77 19.03 -17.02
C GLY A 43 16.14 17.71 -17.70
N GLN A 44 15.18 16.84 -18.01
CA GLN A 44 15.39 15.70 -18.89
C GLN A 44 15.19 16.12 -20.35
N MET A 45 16.25 16.06 -21.15
CA MET A 45 16.13 16.22 -22.60
C MET A 45 15.32 15.05 -23.21
N GLY A 46 14.01 15.27 -23.39
CA GLY A 46 13.28 14.80 -24.57
C GLY A 46 12.96 13.30 -24.70
N VAL A 47 12.97 12.50 -23.63
CA VAL A 47 12.34 11.16 -23.67
C VAL A 47 11.03 11.22 -22.91
N VAL A 48 9.93 11.36 -23.66
CA VAL A 48 8.59 11.02 -23.16
C VAL A 48 8.62 9.55 -22.76
N THR A 49 8.40 9.28 -21.48
CA THR A 49 8.32 7.91 -20.97
C THR A 49 6.86 7.52 -20.92
N ASP A 50 6.48 6.43 -21.58
CA ASP A 50 5.13 5.89 -21.42
C ASP A 50 4.95 5.47 -19.97
N VAL A 51 3.83 5.87 -19.37
CA VAL A 51 3.44 5.49 -18.02
C VAL A 51 2.01 4.97 -18.01
N LEU A 52 1.75 4.04 -17.11
CA LEU A 52 0.44 3.51 -16.86
C LEU A 52 -0.20 4.32 -15.73
N GLN A 53 -1.16 5.15 -16.06
CA GLN A 53 -1.95 5.87 -15.08
C GLN A 53 -3.12 5.01 -14.63
N LEU A 54 -3.28 4.94 -13.32
CA LEU A 54 -4.31 4.15 -12.67
C LEU A 54 -5.10 5.07 -11.75
N ILE A 55 -6.39 5.21 -12.05
CA ILE A 55 -7.34 5.95 -11.23
C ILE A 55 -8.15 4.92 -10.46
N THR A 56 -7.85 4.79 -9.17
CA THR A 56 -8.55 3.89 -8.25
C THR A 56 -9.67 4.66 -7.56
N ASP A 57 -10.86 4.07 -7.54
CA ASP A 57 -11.95 4.53 -6.68
C ASP A 57 -11.81 3.93 -5.28
N ASN A 58 -12.55 4.41 -4.29
CA ASN A 58 -12.46 4.01 -2.87
C ASN A 58 -12.72 2.51 -2.60
N ALA A 59 -12.93 1.71 -3.65
CA ALA A 59 -13.20 0.29 -3.65
C ALA A 59 -11.95 -0.60 -3.85
N TRP A 60 -10.83 -0.06 -4.36
CA TRP A 60 -9.62 -0.86 -4.59
C TRP A 60 -8.50 -0.50 -3.61
N SER A 61 -8.12 -1.47 -2.78
CA SER A 61 -7.11 -1.31 -1.74
C SER A 61 -5.67 -1.30 -2.31
N ALA A 62 -4.80 -0.53 -1.66
CA ALA A 62 -3.35 -0.56 -1.85
C ALA A 62 -2.77 -1.98 -1.83
N ALA A 63 -3.27 -2.83 -0.92
CA ALA A 63 -2.82 -4.22 -0.79
C ALA A 63 -3.13 -5.06 -2.05
N SER A 64 -4.30 -4.85 -2.65
CA SER A 64 -4.69 -5.55 -3.87
C SER A 64 -3.83 -5.13 -5.07
N PHE A 65 -3.48 -3.84 -5.17
CA PHE A 65 -2.55 -3.37 -6.20
C PHE A 65 -1.14 -3.94 -6.01
N ALA A 66 -0.61 -3.89 -4.78
CA ALA A 66 0.70 -4.43 -4.47
C ALA A 66 0.79 -5.94 -4.75
N LEU A 67 -0.27 -6.69 -4.41
CA LEU A 67 -0.38 -8.11 -4.74
C LEU A 67 -0.40 -8.33 -6.26
N ALA A 68 -1.24 -7.59 -6.99
CA ALA A 68 -1.34 -7.71 -8.45
C ALA A 68 0.00 -7.41 -9.14
N LEU A 69 0.72 -6.37 -8.68
CA LEU A 69 2.05 -6.03 -9.18
C LEU A 69 3.09 -7.10 -8.84
N SER A 70 3.05 -7.64 -7.62
CA SER A 70 3.93 -8.73 -7.19
C SER A 70 3.73 -9.99 -8.03
N THR A 71 2.47 -10.38 -8.27
CA THR A 71 2.15 -11.55 -9.10
C THR A 71 2.57 -11.33 -10.57
N TRP A 72 2.28 -10.15 -11.14
CA TRP A 72 2.74 -9.81 -12.49
C TRP A 72 4.27 -9.91 -12.60
N ARG A 73 5.00 -9.36 -11.63
CA ARG A 73 6.46 -9.40 -11.60
C ARG A 73 6.99 -10.83 -11.51
N GLN A 74 6.35 -11.72 -10.74
CA GLN A 74 6.72 -13.13 -10.67
C GLN A 74 6.53 -13.85 -12.01
N THR A 75 5.55 -13.46 -12.82
CA THR A 75 5.42 -14.02 -14.18
C THR A 75 6.53 -13.57 -15.13
N ARG A 76 7.29 -12.52 -14.78
CA ARG A 76 8.38 -11.96 -15.60
C ARG A 76 9.60 -11.53 -14.79
N PRO A 77 10.56 -12.45 -14.55
CA PRO A 77 11.81 -12.13 -13.87
C PRO A 77 12.75 -11.18 -14.64
N HIS A 78 12.35 -10.66 -15.80
CA HIS A 78 13.11 -9.70 -16.61
C HIS A 78 12.64 -8.25 -16.51
N ALA A 79 11.53 -7.97 -15.82
CA ALA A 79 11.14 -6.60 -15.52
C ALA A 79 12.11 -6.02 -14.46
N ARG A 80 13.20 -5.39 -14.94
CA ARG A 80 14.34 -4.98 -14.09
C ARG A 80 14.07 -3.76 -13.20
N ARG A 81 13.23 -2.83 -13.63
CA ARG A 81 12.97 -1.61 -12.87
C ARG A 81 11.55 -1.10 -13.13
N ILE A 82 10.79 -0.95 -12.05
CA ILE A 82 9.42 -0.46 -12.05
C ILE A 82 9.38 0.75 -11.12
N THR A 83 8.95 1.89 -11.62
CA THR A 83 8.77 3.10 -10.81
C THR A 83 7.27 3.31 -10.60
N VAL A 84 6.85 3.45 -9.35
CA VAL A 84 5.46 3.74 -8.98
C VAL A 84 5.43 5.11 -8.33
N CYS A 85 4.62 6.01 -8.88
CA CYS A 85 4.39 7.35 -8.36
C CYS A 85 2.94 7.47 -7.88
N ARG A 86 2.72 8.08 -6.71
CA ARG A 86 1.41 8.40 -6.15
C ARG A 86 1.44 9.82 -5.63
N GLY A 87 0.90 10.76 -6.41
CA GLY A 87 0.98 12.19 -6.08
C GLY A 87 2.44 12.61 -5.94
N ASP A 88 2.83 13.04 -4.74
CA ASP A 88 4.20 13.48 -4.42
C ASP A 88 5.15 12.34 -4.02
N LEU A 89 4.63 11.12 -3.81
CA LEU A 89 5.44 9.97 -3.38
C LEU A 89 5.89 9.16 -4.59
N THR A 90 7.17 8.76 -4.61
CA THR A 90 7.75 7.93 -5.68
C THR A 90 8.53 6.77 -5.08
N VAL A 91 8.25 5.56 -5.56
CA VAL A 91 8.92 4.31 -5.15
C VAL A 91 9.46 3.62 -6.39
N SER A 92 10.76 3.30 -6.38
CA SER A 92 11.39 2.49 -7.41
C SER A 92 11.62 1.07 -6.90
N LEU A 93 11.22 0.09 -7.71
CA LEU A 93 11.35 -1.34 -7.48
C LEU A 93 12.37 -1.86 -8.51
N ASP A 94 13.58 -2.19 -8.06
CA ASP A 94 14.72 -2.62 -8.88
C ASP A 94 15.11 -4.08 -8.65
N GLY A 95 14.77 -4.64 -7.48
CA GLY A 95 15.49 -5.79 -6.93
C GLY A 95 14.67 -7.04 -6.64
N GLY A 96 13.35 -7.02 -6.73
CA GLY A 96 12.57 -8.23 -6.45
C GLY A 96 12.20 -8.44 -4.98
N GLY A 97 12.57 -7.54 -4.06
CA GLY A 97 12.57 -7.82 -2.63
C GLY A 97 11.25 -7.53 -1.91
N ASP A 98 11.01 -8.24 -0.81
CA ASP A 98 9.89 -8.00 0.11
C ASP A 98 9.91 -6.59 0.72
N GLU A 99 11.10 -6.01 0.92
CA GLU A 99 11.28 -4.65 1.43
C GLU A 99 10.73 -3.59 0.46
N GLU A 100 10.95 -3.79 -0.83
CA GLU A 100 10.43 -2.90 -1.87
C GLU A 100 8.90 -2.98 -1.94
N LEU A 101 8.34 -4.19 -1.77
CA LEU A 101 6.91 -4.41 -1.71
C LEU A 101 6.28 -3.76 -0.46
N ARG A 102 6.97 -3.82 0.69
CA ARG A 102 6.55 -3.12 1.91
C ARG A 102 6.54 -1.60 1.72
N ARG A 103 7.58 -1.02 1.13
CA ARG A 103 7.60 0.42 0.81
C ARG A 103 6.50 0.82 -0.16
N LEU A 104 6.21 -0.03 -1.14
CA LEU A 104 5.11 0.19 -2.06
C LEU A 104 3.77 0.24 -1.32
N LEU A 105 3.52 -0.73 -0.41
CA LEU A 105 2.32 -0.76 0.41
C LEU A 105 2.20 0.51 1.26
N ASP A 106 3.28 0.91 1.94
CA ASP A 106 3.34 2.10 2.79
C ASP A 106 3.01 3.38 2.02
N VAL A 107 3.55 3.53 0.80
CA VAL A 107 3.27 4.68 -0.07
C VAL A 107 1.84 4.68 -0.60
N LEU A 108 1.26 3.51 -0.84
CA LEU A 108 -0.09 3.37 -1.38
C LEU A 108 -1.18 3.45 -0.30
N GLU A 109 -0.87 3.04 0.92
CA GLU A 109 -1.78 3.23 2.04
C GLU A 109 -2.05 4.74 2.22
N PRO A 110 -3.31 5.15 2.45
CA PRO A 110 -3.54 6.45 3.04
C PRO A 110 -2.80 6.47 4.39
N PRO A 111 -2.36 7.65 4.90
CA PRO A 111 -1.91 7.75 6.27
C PRO A 111 -3.10 7.33 7.13
N THR A 112 -3.15 6.06 7.50
CA THR A 112 -4.04 5.54 8.52
C THR A 112 -3.66 6.35 9.74
N ALA A 113 -4.54 7.28 10.12
CA ALA A 113 -4.36 8.03 11.34
C ALA A 113 -4.01 7.01 12.44
N PRO A 114 -2.94 7.24 13.22
CA PRO A 114 -2.57 6.30 14.26
C PRO A 114 -3.82 6.09 15.13
N GLU A 115 -4.30 4.85 15.18
CA GLU A 115 -5.41 4.47 16.05
C GLU A 115 -5.05 5.00 17.44
N PRO A 116 -5.87 5.92 18.02
CA PRO A 116 -5.53 6.48 19.32
C PRO A 116 -5.40 5.33 20.30
N PRO A 117 -4.35 5.29 21.14
CA PRO A 117 -4.18 4.22 22.11
C PRO A 117 -5.44 4.15 22.96
N ASP A 118 -6.12 3.00 22.90
CA ASP A 118 -7.37 2.73 23.59
C ASP A 118 -7.20 3.05 25.09
N PRO A 119 -7.77 4.15 25.62
CA PRO A 119 -7.48 4.62 26.97
C PRO A 119 -8.12 3.74 28.06
N ASP A 120 -8.87 2.70 27.67
CA ASP A 120 -9.60 1.85 28.60
C ASP A 120 -8.79 0.63 29.09
N ARG A 121 -7.58 0.39 28.53
CA ARG A 121 -6.73 -0.75 28.93
C ARG A 121 -6.12 -0.64 30.34
N ASP A 122 -6.18 0.53 30.96
CA ASP A 122 -5.61 0.78 32.31
C ASP A 122 -6.65 0.73 33.44
N ARG A 123 -7.97 0.69 33.15
CA ARG A 123 -9.01 0.80 34.19
C ARG A 123 -9.28 -0.47 35.01
N ASP A 124 -8.77 -1.63 34.59
CA ASP A 124 -8.98 -2.90 35.29
C ASP A 124 -7.93 -3.22 36.37
N ARG A 125 -6.89 -2.39 36.56
CA ARG A 125 -5.80 -2.75 37.49
C ARG A 125 -5.97 -2.27 38.94
N ASP A 126 -6.84 -1.30 39.21
CA ASP A 126 -6.94 -0.64 40.53
C ASP A 126 -8.10 -1.12 41.41
N ARG A 127 -8.99 -2.02 40.94
CA ARG A 127 -10.18 -2.43 41.72
C ARG A 127 -9.97 -3.63 42.66
N GLU A 128 -8.91 -4.41 42.48
CA GLU A 128 -8.73 -5.70 43.19
C GLU A 128 -7.99 -5.57 44.55
N GLN A 129 -7.46 -4.40 44.92
CA GLN A 129 -6.63 -4.29 46.14
C GLN A 129 -7.36 -3.84 47.43
N ASP A 130 -8.65 -3.49 47.37
CA ASP A 130 -9.38 -2.95 48.54
C ASP A 130 -10.22 -3.99 49.32
N GLN A 131 -10.22 -5.28 48.91
CA GLN A 131 -11.10 -6.31 49.51
C GLN A 131 -10.44 -7.17 50.62
N ASP A 132 -9.14 -7.02 50.92
CA ASP A 132 -8.44 -7.88 51.89
C ASP A 132 -8.29 -7.26 53.31
N GLY A 133 -9.11 -6.24 53.64
CA GLY A 133 -8.94 -5.43 54.86
C GLY A 133 -9.93 -5.66 56.00
N ARG A 134 -10.80 -6.68 55.98
CA ARG A 134 -11.82 -6.85 57.04
C ARG A 134 -12.13 -8.31 57.42
N ALA A 135 -11.28 -8.86 58.28
CA ALA A 135 -11.67 -9.86 59.29
C ALA A 135 -11.48 -9.18 60.66
N ASP A 136 -12.48 -8.43 61.11
CA ASP A 136 -13.50 -8.86 62.06
C ASP A 136 -12.89 -9.44 63.36
N GLY A 137 -12.85 -8.57 64.37
CA GLY A 137 -12.56 -8.91 65.74
C GLY A 137 -13.86 -8.88 66.57
N GLY A 138 -13.93 -9.78 67.54
CA GLY A 138 -15.09 -10.02 68.40
C GLY A 138 -15.72 -11.34 67.97
N GLU A 139 -15.85 -12.35 68.82
CA GLU A 139 -16.75 -12.31 69.96
C GLU A 139 -16.18 -13.10 71.14
N GLY A 140 -16.19 -12.47 72.31
CA GLY A 140 -16.09 -13.16 73.60
C GLY A 140 -17.43 -13.10 74.31
N ARG A 141 -17.97 -14.26 74.70
CA ARG A 141 -18.53 -14.52 76.04
C ARG A 141 -18.91 -15.98 76.20
#